data_AF-A0A7J9B5V1-F1
#
_entry.id   AF-A0A7J9B5V1-F1
#
_cell.length_a   1.000
_cell.length_b   1.000
_cell.length_c   1.000
_cell.angle_alpha   90.00
_cell.angle_beta   90.00
_cell.angle_gamma   90.00
#
_symmetry.space_group_name_H-M   'P 1'
#
loop_
_entity.id
_entity.type
_entity.pdbx_description
1 polymer ?
#
loop_
_entity_poly.entity_id
_entity_poly.type
_entity_poly.pdbx_seq_one_letter_code
_entity_poly.pdbx_strand_id
1 'polypeptide(L)'
;MKEMGDNMGKLVVGLWETVEEKQVEETKKLWETTFDEPYEKAGGGIAAGMEKVVLPNPPIYWEVSDVDVNTTKYKSMVPRFLLEACVFVRLNDRRKATNVDNKHKFLRLRMLRCHRELKLEKPITDFSCDSWRKAWHLYCEFGTKGLMVELRCRGGSSLSFKGSKLVKSMVFCWNDLVRAPCITLRRDVEEMRVVASITSPVQAPYLLKCVPDRVTDDSGAMVSDVILKLNNYRPQKGRWLSRTVLDHAGRECFVVRIRVGGGFWRRGAETPCGVNWEERIIEIREGTWSYVAGSIGKAPEKVVGTATPKEPPQQWKAAWLFSTGDEFLINWGSSTSSSDLTFCLKTQQSSDSSIMLLRGRKLQYHEETKSKVAEADDGFVTLVRFTEDNPTGRTTALLNWKLSVVELLPEEDAVLVLLLCVSILRTVSEITKEDVGRLLVRRRLKEAKLGARDWGSVLLHPSSLSSSSDSPYLRPWYLNANKVMAQHEDDGITRQPGFKNSPVEGGDMLYKRGIIT
;
A
#
# COMPACT_ATOMS: atom_id res chain seq x y z
N MET A 1 -5.56 51.55 11.51
CA MET A 1 -6.01 50.48 10.59
C MET A 1 -5.23 50.47 9.27
N LYS A 2 -4.94 51.60 8.60
CA LYS A 2 -4.09 51.62 7.39
C LYS A 2 -2.63 51.20 7.64
N GLU A 3 -1.98 51.71 8.69
CA GLU A 3 -0.59 51.32 9.04
C GLU A 3 -0.41 49.84 9.40
N MET A 4 -1.48 49.18 9.87
CA MET A 4 -1.43 47.75 10.25
C MET A 4 -1.51 46.84 9.02
N GLY A 5 -2.19 47.30 7.95
CA GLY A 5 -2.19 46.64 6.64
C GLY A 5 -0.86 46.80 5.90
N ASP A 6 -0.24 47.98 5.98
CA ASP A 6 1.05 48.26 5.33
C ASP A 6 2.22 47.50 5.99
N ASN A 7 2.14 47.21 7.30
CA ASN A 7 3.14 46.39 7.99
C ASN A 7 3.00 44.89 7.73
N MET A 8 1.77 44.37 7.56
CA MET A 8 1.59 42.97 7.14
C MET A 8 2.06 42.73 5.71
N GLY A 9 1.84 43.68 4.79
CA GLY A 9 2.30 43.56 3.40
C GLY A 9 3.82 43.50 3.22
N LYS A 10 4.61 43.95 4.21
CA LYS A 10 6.09 43.92 4.18
C LYS A 10 6.72 42.72 4.90
N LEU A 11 5.97 42.02 5.75
CA LEU A 11 6.48 40.94 6.62
C LEU A 11 5.88 39.56 6.30
N VAL A 12 4.85 39.48 5.46
CA VAL A 12 4.31 38.20 5.01
C VAL A 12 5.26 37.61 3.97
N VAL A 13 6.10 36.70 4.44
CA VAL A 13 6.95 35.85 3.60
C VAL A 13 6.07 35.08 2.63
N GLY A 14 6.30 35.30 1.33
CA GLY A 14 5.61 34.56 0.29
C GLY A 14 5.92 33.06 0.37
N LEU A 15 4.93 32.25 0.00
CA LEU A 15 5.17 30.85 -0.37
C LEU A 15 6.30 30.88 -1.43
N TRP A 16 7.40 30.15 -1.21
CA TRP A 16 8.58 30.03 -2.10
C TRP A 16 9.77 31.01 -1.94
N GLU A 17 9.81 31.91 -0.94
CA GLU A 17 11.00 32.73 -0.70
C GLU A 17 12.01 32.07 0.25
N THR A 18 13.31 32.11 -0.09
CA THR A 18 14.40 31.71 0.80
C THR A 18 14.58 32.78 1.86
N VAL A 19 14.00 32.55 3.03
CA VAL A 19 13.93 33.55 4.10
C VAL A 19 14.76 33.15 5.32
N GLU A 20 15.36 34.13 5.99
CA GLU A 20 16.07 33.92 7.24
C GLU A 20 15.14 33.32 8.31
N GLU A 21 15.62 32.32 9.05
CA GLU A 21 14.83 31.62 10.09
C GLU A 21 14.19 32.59 11.10
N LYS A 22 14.90 33.67 11.42
CA LYS A 22 14.43 34.73 12.31
C LYS A 22 13.18 35.45 11.78
N GLN A 23 13.16 35.77 10.48
CA GLN A 23 12.01 36.43 9.85
C GLN A 23 10.79 35.51 9.79
N VAL A 24 11.00 34.21 9.56
CA VAL A 24 9.92 33.22 9.61
C VAL A 24 9.33 33.10 11.01
N GLU A 25 10.16 33.08 12.05
CA GLU A 25 9.70 33.04 13.44
C GLU A 25 8.98 34.33 13.87
N GLU A 26 9.46 35.50 13.43
CA GLU A 26 8.77 36.78 13.64
C GLU A 26 7.40 36.81 12.96
N THR A 27 7.32 36.31 11.71
CA THR A 27 6.07 36.20 10.96
C THR A 27 5.09 35.26 11.66
N LYS A 28 5.56 34.08 12.12
CA LYS A 28 4.75 33.14 12.91
C LYS A 28 4.17 33.81 14.14
N LYS A 29 5.01 34.50 14.93
CA LYS A 29 4.56 35.19 16.14
C LYS A 29 3.55 36.29 15.84
N LEU A 30 3.78 37.10 14.81
CA LEU A 30 2.86 38.15 14.39
C LEU A 30 1.51 37.57 13.96
N TRP A 31 1.53 36.51 13.16
CA TRP A 31 0.33 35.80 12.72
C TRP A 31 -0.45 35.21 13.89
N GLU A 32 0.22 34.45 14.77
CA GLU A 32 -0.41 33.83 15.94
C GLU A 32 -0.98 34.87 16.91
N THR A 33 -0.33 36.03 17.05
CA THR A 33 -0.82 37.14 17.88
C THR A 33 -2.06 37.81 17.26
N THR A 34 -2.10 37.90 15.93
CA THR A 34 -3.17 38.61 15.21
C THR A 34 -4.41 37.75 15.02
N PHE A 35 -4.23 36.49 14.64
CA PHE A 35 -5.32 35.60 14.22
C PHE A 35 -5.61 34.46 15.20
N ASP A 36 -4.75 34.23 16.19
CA ASP A 36 -4.83 33.08 17.11
C ASP A 36 -5.00 31.74 16.38
N GLU A 37 -4.32 31.61 15.25
CA GLU A 37 -4.26 30.41 14.41
C GLU A 37 -2.79 30.07 14.11
N PRO A 38 -2.46 28.79 13.85
CA PRO A 38 -1.12 28.45 13.37
C PRO A 38 -0.88 29.10 12.00
N TYR A 39 0.33 29.65 11.83
CA TYR A 39 0.75 30.23 10.55
C TYR A 39 0.92 29.15 9.47
N GLU A 40 1.55 28.04 9.83
CA GLU A 40 1.72 26.89 8.93
C GLU A 40 0.40 26.14 8.72
N LYS A 41 0.16 25.71 7.48
CA LYS A 41 -0.96 24.85 7.08
C LYS A 41 -0.45 23.68 6.23
N ALA A 42 -1.26 22.64 6.08
CA ALA A 42 -0.96 21.53 5.17
C ALA A 42 -0.75 22.06 3.73
N GLY A 43 0.27 21.55 3.03
CA GLY A 43 0.67 22.02 1.70
C GLY A 43 1.38 23.39 1.67
N GLY A 44 1.46 24.10 2.80
CA GLY A 44 2.08 25.42 2.92
C GLY A 44 3.42 25.40 3.68
N GLY A 45 4.29 24.44 3.38
CA GLY A 45 5.60 24.35 4.01
C GLY A 45 6.47 25.56 3.68
N ILE A 46 7.09 26.17 4.69
CA ILE A 46 8.03 27.28 4.52
C ILE A 46 9.44 26.71 4.53
N ALA A 47 10.17 26.86 3.42
CA ALA A 47 11.57 26.49 3.31
C ALA A 47 12.46 27.58 3.95
N ALA A 48 12.42 27.69 5.28
CA ALA A 48 13.25 28.64 6.01
C ALA A 48 14.68 28.09 6.17
N GLY A 49 15.69 28.79 5.67
CA GLY A 49 17.09 28.68 6.10
C GLY A 49 17.79 27.32 6.03
N MET A 50 17.39 26.38 5.16
CA MET A 50 18.02 25.05 5.04
C MET A 50 18.91 24.92 3.79
N GLU A 51 19.95 25.74 3.66
CA GLU A 51 20.99 25.54 2.63
C GLU A 51 21.89 24.30 2.90
N LYS A 52 21.71 23.57 4.02
CA LYS A 52 22.55 22.40 4.36
C LYS A 52 21.82 21.16 4.87
N VAL A 53 20.48 21.17 4.94
CA VAL A 53 19.70 19.97 5.23
C VAL A 53 18.72 19.81 4.10
N VAL A 54 19.00 18.85 3.22
CA VAL A 54 18.06 18.36 2.21
C VAL A 54 16.70 18.25 2.88
N LEU A 55 15.74 19.11 2.48
CA LEU A 55 14.34 18.91 2.82
C LEU A 55 14.07 17.44 2.50
N PRO A 56 13.71 16.58 3.48
CA PRO A 56 13.42 15.21 3.13
C PRO A 56 12.29 15.30 2.11
N ASN A 57 12.58 14.87 0.88
CA ASN A 57 11.59 14.80 -0.19
C ASN A 57 10.31 14.23 0.43
N PRO A 58 9.13 14.77 0.09
CA PRO A 58 7.88 14.24 0.61
C PRO A 58 7.95 12.72 0.46
N PRO A 59 7.63 11.94 1.50
CA PRO A 59 7.84 10.49 1.50
C PRO A 59 7.03 9.78 0.41
N ILE A 60 6.20 10.51 -0.33
CA ILE A 60 5.29 10.06 -1.36
C ILE A 60 5.48 10.99 -2.56
N TYR A 61 5.71 10.40 -3.72
CA TYR A 61 5.66 11.09 -5.00
C TYR A 61 4.20 11.51 -5.29
N TRP A 62 3.97 12.81 -5.42
CA TRP A 62 2.64 13.43 -5.36
C TRP A 62 2.32 14.19 -6.65
N GLU A 63 2.19 13.46 -7.76
CA GLU A 63 1.75 14.03 -9.03
C GLU A 63 0.25 13.82 -9.23
N VAL A 64 -0.41 14.88 -9.70
CA VAL A 64 -1.81 14.84 -10.10
C VAL A 64 -1.89 14.21 -11.48
N SER A 65 -2.68 13.15 -11.61
CA SER A 65 -3.13 12.65 -12.92
C SER A 65 -4.58 13.07 -13.14
N ASP A 66 -4.86 13.58 -14.33
CA ASP A 66 -6.24 13.82 -14.79
C ASP A 66 -6.88 12.58 -15.43
N VAL A 67 -6.12 11.49 -15.57
CA VAL A 67 -6.54 10.26 -16.26
C VAL A 67 -6.49 9.07 -15.31
N ASP A 68 -7.58 8.32 -15.25
CA ASP A 68 -7.64 7.00 -14.61
C ASP A 68 -8.19 5.96 -15.60
N VAL A 69 -7.30 5.13 -16.15
CA VAL A 69 -7.67 4.09 -17.12
C VAL A 69 -8.34 2.89 -16.47
N ASN A 70 -8.20 2.72 -15.15
CA ASN A 70 -8.63 1.54 -14.42
C ASN A 70 -10.11 1.61 -14.04
N THR A 71 -10.62 2.78 -13.66
CA THR A 71 -12.03 2.95 -13.26
C THR A 71 -13.03 2.65 -14.37
N THR A 72 -12.67 2.96 -15.61
CA THR A 72 -13.52 2.73 -16.79
C THR A 72 -13.44 1.27 -17.26
N LYS A 73 -12.26 0.63 -17.14
CA LYS A 73 -12.03 -0.76 -17.56
C LYS A 73 -12.48 -1.80 -16.52
N TYR A 74 -12.23 -1.54 -15.24
CA TYR A 74 -12.36 -2.50 -14.15
C TYR A 74 -13.27 -1.95 -13.05
N LYS A 75 -14.50 -2.46 -12.95
CA LYS A 75 -15.50 -2.05 -11.96
C LYS A 75 -15.13 -2.44 -10.53
N SER A 76 -14.26 -3.44 -10.37
CA SER A 76 -13.77 -3.89 -9.07
C SER A 76 -12.67 -3.00 -8.48
N MET A 77 -12.10 -2.09 -9.28
CA MET A 77 -11.09 -1.13 -8.84
C MET A 77 -11.76 0.13 -8.30
N VAL A 78 -11.23 0.65 -7.18
CA VAL A 78 -11.75 1.87 -6.55
C VAL A 78 -10.60 2.85 -6.37
N PRO A 79 -10.71 4.07 -6.92
CA PRO A 79 -9.69 5.11 -6.77
C PRO A 79 -9.37 5.41 -5.32
N ARG A 80 -8.10 5.72 -5.09
CA ARG A 80 -7.58 6.16 -3.80
C ARG A 80 -7.32 7.65 -3.88
N PHE A 81 -7.66 8.36 -2.81
CA PHE A 81 -7.37 9.79 -2.70
C PHE A 81 -6.60 10.04 -1.43
N LEU A 82 -5.43 10.65 -1.52
CA LEU A 82 -4.63 11.03 -0.37
C LEU A 82 -4.71 12.55 -0.16
N LEU A 83 -4.57 12.96 1.09
CA LEU A 83 -4.45 14.35 1.52
C LEU A 83 -3.31 14.46 2.53
N GLU A 84 -2.65 15.60 2.55
CA GLU A 84 -1.76 15.96 3.64
C GLU A 84 -2.62 16.54 4.78
N ALA A 85 -2.32 16.17 6.02
CA ALA A 85 -3.00 16.65 7.22
C ALA A 85 -1.98 17.13 8.26
N CYS A 86 -2.17 18.36 8.72
CA CYS A 86 -1.43 18.94 9.85
C CYS A 86 -2.39 19.19 11.02
N VAL A 87 -1.98 18.81 12.22
CA VAL A 87 -2.72 19.03 13.45
C VAL A 87 -1.84 19.85 14.41
N PHE A 88 -2.34 21.00 14.83
CA PHE A 88 -1.71 21.92 15.76
C PHE A 88 -2.48 21.99 17.07
N VAL A 89 -1.75 22.16 18.17
CA VAL A 89 -2.32 22.23 19.51
C VAL A 89 -1.72 23.42 20.25
N ARG A 90 -2.57 24.15 20.98
CA ARG A 90 -2.19 25.23 21.90
C ARG A 90 -2.97 25.06 23.20
N LEU A 91 -2.30 25.19 24.35
CA LEU A 91 -2.95 25.11 25.66
C LEU A 91 -3.70 26.42 25.98
N ASN A 92 -4.74 26.35 26.81
CA ASN A 92 -5.56 27.52 27.13
C ASN A 92 -5.10 28.30 28.36
N ASP A 93 -4.54 27.65 29.37
CA ASP A 93 -4.28 28.29 30.67
C ASP A 93 -2.89 27.96 31.24
N ARG A 94 -2.14 29.01 31.59
CA ARG A 94 -0.84 28.93 32.29
C ARG A 94 -0.97 28.29 33.67
N ARG A 95 -2.10 28.50 34.38
CA ARG A 95 -2.30 28.03 35.77
C ARG A 95 -2.51 26.51 35.86
N LYS A 96 -3.03 25.87 34.81
CA LYS A 96 -3.21 24.41 34.73
C LYS A 96 -1.98 23.70 34.16
N ALA A 97 -1.05 24.40 33.48
CA ALA A 97 0.12 23.81 32.83
C ALA A 97 1.18 23.26 33.81
N THR A 98 1.31 23.88 34.99
CA THR A 98 2.32 23.57 36.02
C THR A 98 1.91 22.47 37.02
N ASN A 99 0.70 21.91 36.89
CA ASN A 99 0.16 20.98 37.86
C ASN A 99 0.72 19.54 37.69
N VAL A 100 0.98 18.83 38.79
CA VAL A 100 1.46 17.43 38.80
C VAL A 100 0.54 16.51 37.98
N ASP A 101 -0.75 16.86 37.90
CA ASP A 101 -1.77 16.19 37.08
C ASP A 101 -1.45 16.11 35.58
N ASN A 102 -0.67 17.03 35.02
CA ASN A 102 -0.35 17.01 33.59
C ASN A 102 0.66 15.93 33.21
N LYS A 103 1.47 15.44 34.14
CA LYS A 103 2.42 14.34 33.87
C LYS A 103 1.70 13.05 33.45
N HIS A 104 0.44 12.91 33.83
CA HIS A 104 -0.38 11.75 33.48
C HIS A 104 -1.29 11.99 32.27
N LYS A 105 -1.36 13.23 31.75
CA LYS A 105 -2.19 13.60 30.60
C LYS A 105 -1.42 13.47 29.29
N PHE A 106 -2.09 12.93 28.29
CA PHE A 106 -1.55 12.80 26.95
C PHE A 106 -2.65 12.92 25.90
N LEU A 107 -2.27 13.35 24.71
CA LEU A 107 -3.12 13.33 23.54
C LEU A 107 -2.91 12.05 22.77
N ARG A 108 -4.00 11.47 22.28
CA ARG A 108 -3.98 10.33 21.38
C ARG A 108 -4.69 10.67 20.08
N LEU A 109 -3.99 10.53 18.97
CA LEU A 109 -4.57 10.60 17.63
C LEU A 109 -5.02 9.21 17.18
N ARG A 110 -6.20 9.14 16.56
CA ARG A 110 -6.75 7.96 15.90
C ARG A 110 -7.43 8.33 14.58
N MET A 111 -7.57 7.35 13.69
CA MET A 111 -8.39 7.48 12.49
C MET A 111 -9.86 7.14 12.79
N LEU A 112 -10.80 7.84 12.14
CA LEU A 112 -12.24 7.57 12.30
C LEU A 112 -12.66 6.26 11.62
N ARG A 113 -12.10 6.00 10.44
CA ARG A 113 -12.28 4.78 9.65
C ARG A 113 -10.94 4.38 9.08
N CYS A 114 -10.79 3.09 8.73
CA CYS A 114 -9.58 2.53 8.14
C CYS A 114 -8.36 2.68 9.06
N HIS A 115 -7.46 1.70 9.04
CA HIS A 115 -6.27 1.75 9.90
C HIS A 115 -6.57 1.99 11.41
N ARG A 116 -7.68 1.44 11.93
CA ARG A 116 -8.25 1.71 13.28
C ARG A 116 -7.34 1.35 14.45
N GLU A 117 -6.34 0.51 14.21
CA GLU A 117 -5.36 0.12 15.21
C GLU A 117 -4.34 1.22 15.51
N LEU A 118 -4.22 2.22 14.64
CA LEU A 118 -3.31 3.35 14.84
C LEU A 118 -3.69 4.20 16.05
N LYS A 119 -2.70 4.37 16.92
CA LYS A 119 -2.76 5.23 18.10
C LYS A 119 -1.43 5.95 18.20
N LEU A 120 -1.40 7.23 17.87
CA LEU A 120 -0.21 8.06 18.07
C LEU A 120 -0.39 8.89 19.33
N GLU A 121 0.54 8.78 20.27
CA GLU A 121 0.45 9.45 21.57
C GLU A 121 1.49 10.56 21.65
N LYS A 122 1.09 11.73 22.16
CA LYS A 122 2.01 12.81 22.56
C LYS A 122 1.67 13.28 23.97
N PRO A 123 2.64 13.40 24.89
CA PRO A 123 2.38 13.92 26.23
C PRO A 123 1.91 15.38 26.14
N ILE A 124 1.03 15.79 27.05
CA ILE A 124 0.49 17.16 27.00
C ILE A 124 1.58 18.22 27.26
N THR A 125 2.68 17.82 27.90
CA THR A 125 3.84 18.65 28.21
C THR A 125 4.62 19.11 26.98
N ASP A 126 4.39 18.50 25.81
CA ASP A 126 5.03 18.94 24.55
C ASP A 126 4.45 20.26 24.04
N PHE A 127 3.30 20.68 24.58
CA PHE A 127 2.52 21.84 24.14
C PHE A 127 2.62 23.00 25.13
N SER A 128 2.52 24.24 24.63
CA SER A 128 2.54 25.46 25.44
C SER A 128 1.25 26.26 25.26
N CYS A 129 1.04 27.23 26.15
CA CYS A 129 0.01 28.26 26.00
C CYS A 129 0.46 29.43 25.12
N ASP A 130 1.76 29.60 24.94
CA ASP A 130 2.34 30.80 24.35
C ASP A 130 2.35 30.74 22.82
N SER A 131 2.42 29.55 22.23
CA SER A 131 2.41 29.37 20.78
C SER A 131 1.69 28.10 20.34
N TRP A 132 1.29 28.06 19.06
CA TRP A 132 0.79 26.85 18.44
C TRP A 132 1.93 25.88 18.13
N ARG A 133 1.74 24.59 18.45
CA ARG A 133 2.73 23.56 18.14
C ARG A 133 2.14 22.44 17.29
N LYS A 134 2.87 22.05 16.24
CA LYS A 134 2.49 20.95 15.35
C LYS A 134 2.59 19.63 16.10
N ALA A 135 1.44 19.04 16.40
CA ALA A 135 1.32 17.75 17.05
C ALA A 135 1.55 16.61 16.06
N TRP A 136 0.93 16.66 14.88
CA TRP A 136 1.08 15.61 13.87
C TRP A 136 1.08 16.18 12.46
N HIS A 137 1.88 15.57 11.60
CA HIS A 137 1.97 15.82 10.16
C HIS A 137 1.91 14.47 9.44
N LEU A 138 0.84 14.28 8.67
CA LEU A 138 0.44 12.99 8.11
C LEU A 138 0.07 13.13 6.64
N TYR A 139 0.16 12.03 5.92
CA TYR A 139 -0.56 11.82 4.68
C TYR A 139 -1.61 10.75 4.94
N CYS A 140 -2.87 11.07 4.67
CA CYS A 140 -4.00 10.23 5.00
C CYS A 140 -4.82 9.95 3.76
N GLU A 141 -5.37 8.75 3.66
CA GLU A 141 -6.38 8.46 2.67
C GLU A 141 -7.71 9.09 3.05
N PHE A 142 -8.39 9.69 2.07
CA PHE A 142 -9.72 10.25 2.25
C PHE A 142 -10.74 9.19 2.72
N GLY A 143 -10.49 7.92 2.39
CA GLY A 143 -11.22 6.76 2.91
C GLY A 143 -11.19 6.63 4.45
N THR A 144 -10.20 7.22 5.12
CA THR A 144 -10.11 7.23 6.59
C THR A 144 -11.19 8.10 7.27
N LYS A 145 -11.93 8.90 6.49
CA LYS A 145 -13.04 9.78 6.88
C LYS A 145 -12.72 10.91 7.86
N GLY A 146 -11.61 10.86 8.57
CA GLY A 146 -11.17 11.92 9.46
C GLY A 146 -10.27 11.45 10.58
N LEU A 147 -9.97 12.38 11.47
CA LEU A 147 -9.13 12.21 12.65
C LEU A 147 -9.96 12.34 13.91
N MET A 148 -9.54 11.67 14.97
CA MET A 148 -9.99 11.90 16.32
C MET A 148 -8.78 12.21 17.22
N VAL A 149 -8.83 13.36 17.89
CA VAL A 149 -7.86 13.74 18.92
C VAL A 149 -8.53 13.53 20.28
N GLU A 150 -8.01 12.58 21.05
CA GLU A 150 -8.49 12.23 22.38
C GLU A 150 -7.53 12.80 23.44
N LEU A 151 -8.03 13.61 24.37
CA LEU A 151 -7.32 13.92 25.61
C LEU A 151 -7.56 12.79 26.62
N ARG A 152 -6.49 12.18 27.12
CA ARG A 152 -6.55 11.02 28.02
C ARG A 152 -5.68 11.24 29.26
N CYS A 153 -6.03 10.58 30.35
CA CYS A 153 -5.22 10.48 31.57
C CYS A 153 -4.77 9.02 31.78
N ARG A 154 -3.50 8.79 32.10
CA ARG A 154 -3.01 7.50 32.61
C ARG A 154 -3.43 7.35 34.08
N GLY A 155 -3.93 6.17 34.47
CA GLY A 155 -4.24 5.88 35.88
C GLY A 155 -2.98 5.90 36.74
N GLY A 156 -3.08 6.46 37.95
CA GLY A 156 -2.01 6.46 38.97
C GLY A 156 -1.85 5.08 39.62
N SER A 157 -0.62 4.74 40.00
CA SER A 157 -0.20 3.43 40.47
C SER A 157 -0.82 3.01 41.82
N SER A 158 -1.61 1.93 41.81
CA SER A 158 -1.41 0.76 42.68
C SER A 158 -2.34 -0.36 42.20
N LEU A 159 -1.77 -1.47 41.76
CA LEU A 159 -2.44 -2.78 41.59
C LEU A 159 -3.77 -2.80 40.79
N SER A 160 -3.66 -3.29 39.55
CA SER A 160 -4.73 -3.76 38.65
C SER A 160 -5.34 -2.74 37.66
N PHE A 161 -5.23 -3.10 36.37
CA PHE A 161 -5.67 -2.44 35.13
C PHE A 161 -4.78 -1.30 34.57
N LYS A 162 -3.93 -1.66 33.58
CA LYS A 162 -3.21 -0.74 32.67
C LYS A 162 -4.20 0.00 31.74
N GLY A 163 -5.09 0.79 32.30
CA GLY A 163 -6.08 1.59 31.58
C GLY A 163 -5.67 3.06 31.47
N SER A 164 -6.05 3.72 30.36
CA SER A 164 -6.11 5.18 30.28
C SER A 164 -7.56 5.61 30.22
N LYS A 165 -7.95 6.67 30.95
CA LYS A 165 -9.29 7.22 30.93
C LYS A 165 -9.40 8.30 29.85
N LEU A 166 -10.46 8.27 29.05
CA LEU A 166 -10.79 9.35 28.12
C LEU A 166 -11.34 10.54 28.92
N VAL A 167 -10.80 11.73 28.68
CA VAL A 167 -11.28 12.98 29.28
C VAL A 167 -12.19 13.71 28.29
N LYS A 168 -11.69 13.97 27.09
CA LYS A 168 -12.40 14.64 26.00
C LYS A 168 -11.96 14.08 24.65
N SER A 169 -12.80 14.20 23.64
CA SER A 169 -12.47 13.88 22.24
C SER A 169 -12.93 15.00 21.32
N MET A 170 -12.13 15.25 20.28
CA MET A 170 -12.44 16.17 19.19
C MET A 170 -12.35 15.41 17.88
N VAL A 171 -13.34 15.58 17.01
CA VAL A 171 -13.44 14.90 15.72
C VAL A 171 -13.27 15.90 14.60
N PHE A 172 -12.44 15.55 13.63
CA PHE A 172 -12.17 16.32 12.42
C PHE A 172 -12.49 15.45 11.21
N CYS A 173 -13.68 15.59 10.63
CA CYS A 173 -14.09 14.86 9.44
C CYS A 173 -13.48 15.52 8.19
N TRP A 174 -13.00 14.71 7.25
CA TRP A 174 -12.45 15.23 5.99
C TRP A 174 -13.47 16.04 5.18
N ASN A 175 -14.72 15.57 5.13
CA ASN A 175 -15.80 16.28 4.45
C ASN A 175 -16.06 17.67 5.03
N ASP A 176 -15.90 17.84 6.35
CA ASP A 176 -16.10 19.14 6.98
C ASP A 176 -14.92 20.07 6.71
N LEU A 177 -13.70 19.54 6.73
CA LEU A 177 -12.48 20.28 6.38
C LEU A 177 -12.48 20.75 4.93
N VAL A 178 -12.85 19.90 3.97
CA VAL A 178 -12.93 20.28 2.55
C VAL A 178 -13.93 21.42 2.30
N ARG A 179 -15.00 21.50 3.11
CA ARG A 179 -15.99 22.58 3.03
C ARG A 179 -15.62 23.81 3.86
N ALA A 180 -14.61 23.71 4.73
CA ALA A 180 -14.23 24.79 5.61
C ALA A 180 -13.43 25.86 4.86
N PRO A 181 -13.55 27.14 5.24
CA PRO A 181 -12.66 28.19 4.75
C PRO A 181 -11.20 27.81 4.95
N CYS A 182 -10.38 28.02 3.92
CA CYS A 182 -8.95 27.69 3.92
C CYS A 182 -8.63 26.22 4.26
N ILE A 183 -9.63 25.32 4.15
CA ILE A 183 -9.48 23.89 4.41
C ILE A 183 -8.96 23.61 5.85
N THR A 184 -9.39 24.46 6.80
CA THR A 184 -8.96 24.42 8.21
C THR A 184 -10.17 24.40 9.15
N LEU A 185 -10.10 23.59 10.21
CA LEU A 185 -11.08 23.57 11.28
C LEU A 185 -10.41 23.73 12.64
N ARG A 186 -11.01 24.58 13.48
CA ARG A 186 -10.66 24.76 14.88
C ARG A 186 -11.69 24.10 15.79
N ARG A 187 -11.20 23.49 16.87
CA ARG A 187 -11.99 22.91 17.96
C ARG A 187 -11.36 23.28 19.28
N ASP A 188 -12.20 23.75 20.19
CA ASP A 188 -11.77 24.28 21.49
C ASP A 188 -12.37 23.41 22.59
N VAL A 189 -11.55 23.03 23.57
CA VAL A 189 -11.97 22.40 24.83
C VAL A 189 -11.41 23.22 25.99
N GLU A 190 -11.86 22.97 27.23
CA GLU A 190 -11.45 23.81 28.37
C GLU A 190 -9.92 23.87 28.54
N GLU A 191 -9.23 22.75 28.34
CA GLU A 191 -7.78 22.64 28.54
C GLU A 191 -6.93 23.14 27.37
N MET A 192 -7.44 23.10 26.14
CA MET A 192 -6.65 23.35 24.93
C MET A 192 -7.50 23.67 23.70
N ARG A 193 -6.85 24.21 22.69
CA ARG A 193 -7.37 24.43 21.34
C ARG A 193 -6.61 23.55 20.36
N VAL A 194 -7.33 23.03 19.38
CA VAL A 194 -6.79 22.16 18.34
C VAL A 194 -7.24 22.67 16.97
N VAL A 195 -6.27 22.84 16.08
CA VAL A 195 -6.50 23.22 14.69
C VAL A 195 -6.04 22.08 13.79
N ALA A 196 -6.90 21.64 12.88
CA ALA A 196 -6.54 20.71 11.82
C ALA A 196 -6.66 21.43 10.47
N SER A 197 -5.67 21.26 9.61
CA SER A 197 -5.67 21.74 8.21
C SER A 197 -5.34 20.59 7.28
N ILE A 198 -5.94 20.55 6.09
CA ILE A 198 -5.63 19.56 5.07
C ILE A 198 -5.35 20.19 3.70
N THR A 199 -4.70 19.46 2.81
CA THR A 199 -4.71 19.78 1.38
C THR A 199 -5.97 19.23 0.70
N SER A 200 -6.28 19.74 -0.51
CA SER A 200 -7.29 19.11 -1.36
C SER A 200 -6.92 17.64 -1.62
N PRO A 201 -7.87 16.70 -1.52
CA PRO A 201 -7.58 15.30 -1.83
C PRO A 201 -7.14 15.13 -3.28
N VAL A 202 -6.03 14.42 -3.49
CA VAL A 202 -5.45 14.12 -4.81
C VAL A 202 -5.50 12.62 -5.04
N GLN A 203 -5.74 12.21 -6.28
CA GLN A 203 -5.73 10.80 -6.63
C GLN A 203 -4.34 10.19 -6.41
N ALA A 204 -4.29 9.05 -5.74
CA ALA A 204 -3.08 8.36 -5.35
C ALA A 204 -2.90 7.06 -6.13
N PRO A 205 -1.66 6.51 -6.16
CA PRO A 205 -1.38 5.22 -6.78
C PRO A 205 -2.25 4.10 -6.20
N TYR A 206 -2.67 3.18 -7.06
CA TYR A 206 -3.30 1.94 -6.64
C TYR A 206 -2.27 1.04 -5.97
N LEU A 207 -2.70 0.33 -4.94
CA LEU A 207 -1.89 -0.56 -4.13
C LEU A 207 -2.60 -1.90 -4.07
N LEU A 208 -1.99 -2.93 -4.65
CA LEU A 208 -2.57 -4.27 -4.79
C LEU A 208 -1.58 -5.32 -4.27
N LYS A 209 -2.12 -6.39 -3.67
CA LYS A 209 -1.34 -7.57 -3.26
C LYS A 209 -2.04 -8.86 -3.63
N CYS A 210 -1.30 -9.84 -4.12
CA CYS A 210 -1.84 -11.17 -4.44
C CYS A 210 -1.58 -12.14 -3.29
N VAL A 211 -2.63 -12.69 -2.70
CA VAL A 211 -2.53 -13.65 -1.60
C VAL A 211 -2.93 -15.06 -2.05
N PRO A 212 -2.26 -16.13 -1.58
CA PRO A 212 -2.64 -17.50 -1.88
C PRO A 212 -4.09 -17.81 -1.53
N ASP A 213 -4.74 -18.61 -2.38
CA ASP A 213 -6.07 -19.16 -2.13
C ASP A 213 -6.15 -20.64 -2.52
N ARG A 214 -7.33 -21.23 -2.36
CA ARG A 214 -7.60 -22.62 -2.72
C ARG A 214 -7.45 -22.86 -4.23
N VAL A 215 -7.10 -24.09 -4.57
CA VAL A 215 -7.02 -24.53 -5.97
C VAL A 215 -8.39 -24.50 -6.62
N THR A 216 -8.45 -24.10 -7.89
CA THR A 216 -9.68 -24.18 -8.71
C THR A 216 -9.57 -25.21 -9.83
N ASP A 217 -10.71 -25.70 -10.26
CA ASP A 217 -10.89 -26.46 -11.49
C ASP A 217 -10.99 -25.52 -12.71
N ASP A 218 -11.10 -26.04 -13.94
CA ASP A 218 -11.15 -25.28 -15.19
C ASP A 218 -12.31 -24.27 -15.24
N SER A 219 -13.43 -24.58 -14.58
CA SER A 219 -14.59 -23.68 -14.49
C SER A 219 -14.38 -22.51 -13.54
N GLY A 220 -13.28 -22.50 -12.78
CA GLY A 220 -13.00 -21.51 -11.76
C GLY A 220 -13.62 -21.84 -10.40
N ALA A 221 -14.22 -23.01 -10.24
CA ALA A 221 -14.76 -23.44 -8.95
C ALA A 221 -13.65 -24.06 -8.08
N MET A 222 -13.64 -23.73 -6.78
CA MET A 222 -12.66 -24.32 -5.87
C MET A 222 -12.82 -25.85 -5.80
N VAL A 223 -11.69 -26.57 -5.87
CA VAL A 223 -11.69 -28.03 -5.78
C VAL A 223 -12.11 -28.48 -4.38
N SER A 224 -13.30 -29.07 -4.26
CA SER A 224 -13.86 -29.47 -2.98
C SER A 224 -15.06 -30.40 -3.11
N ASP A 225 -15.30 -31.21 -2.08
CA ASP A 225 -16.49 -32.05 -2.00
C ASP A 225 -17.80 -31.25 -2.02
N VAL A 226 -17.77 -29.99 -1.56
CA VAL A 226 -18.94 -29.10 -1.60
C VAL A 226 -19.30 -28.77 -3.05
N ILE A 227 -18.33 -28.37 -3.86
CA ILE A 227 -18.57 -28.11 -5.29
C ILE A 227 -18.97 -29.39 -6.02
N LEU A 228 -18.35 -30.53 -5.71
CA LEU A 228 -18.76 -31.82 -6.27
C LEU A 228 -20.24 -32.11 -6.00
N LYS A 229 -20.69 -31.96 -4.76
CA LYS A 229 -22.11 -32.15 -4.40
C LYS A 229 -23.03 -31.18 -5.13
N LEU A 230 -22.66 -29.90 -5.18
CA LEU A 230 -23.43 -28.86 -5.88
C LEU A 230 -23.51 -29.11 -7.40
N ASN A 231 -22.53 -29.80 -7.97
CA ASN A 231 -22.47 -30.11 -9.40
C ASN A 231 -22.90 -31.57 -9.71
N ASN A 232 -23.79 -32.15 -8.89
CA ASN A 232 -24.29 -33.53 -9.08
C ASN A 232 -23.18 -34.57 -9.26
N TYR A 233 -22.10 -34.43 -8.48
CA TYR A 233 -20.92 -35.29 -8.49
C TYR A 233 -20.19 -35.37 -9.84
N ARG A 234 -20.40 -34.41 -10.74
CA ARG A 234 -19.60 -34.29 -11.96
C ARG A 234 -18.14 -34.00 -11.59
N PRO A 235 -17.16 -34.75 -12.14
CA PRO A 235 -15.76 -34.56 -11.79
C PRO A 235 -15.25 -33.15 -12.09
N GLN A 236 -14.47 -32.59 -11.16
CA GLN A 236 -13.80 -31.30 -11.31
C GLN A 236 -12.51 -31.46 -12.12
N LYS A 237 -12.50 -30.93 -13.35
CA LYS A 237 -11.40 -31.01 -14.32
C LYS A 237 -10.39 -29.87 -14.16
N GLY A 238 -9.12 -30.16 -14.41
CA GLY A 238 -8.04 -29.19 -14.36
C GLY A 238 -7.62 -28.80 -12.95
N ARG A 239 -6.39 -28.32 -12.80
CA ARG A 239 -5.82 -27.85 -11.55
C ARG A 239 -5.14 -26.52 -11.78
N TRP A 240 -5.64 -25.52 -11.05
CA TRP A 240 -5.18 -24.15 -11.11
C TRP A 240 -4.83 -23.66 -9.73
N LEU A 241 -3.63 -23.12 -9.57
CA LEU A 241 -3.30 -22.33 -8.39
C LEU A 241 -4.08 -21.02 -8.49
N SER A 242 -4.76 -20.63 -7.41
CA SER A 242 -5.49 -19.37 -7.37
C SER A 242 -4.87 -18.42 -6.37
N ARG A 243 -4.90 -17.14 -6.71
CA ARG A 243 -4.48 -16.04 -5.85
C ARG A 243 -5.57 -14.98 -5.86
N THR A 244 -5.90 -14.47 -4.70
CA THR A 244 -6.85 -13.36 -4.56
C THR A 244 -6.06 -12.06 -4.56
N VAL A 245 -6.40 -11.14 -5.46
CA VAL A 245 -5.80 -9.82 -5.50
C VAL A 245 -6.62 -8.89 -4.62
N LEU A 246 -5.99 -8.37 -3.58
CA LEU A 246 -6.57 -7.47 -2.61
C LEU A 246 -6.03 -6.06 -2.82
N ASP A 247 -6.89 -5.06 -2.68
CA ASP A 247 -6.43 -3.68 -2.58
C ASP A 247 -5.82 -3.35 -1.21
N HIS A 248 -5.37 -2.11 -1.06
CA HIS A 248 -4.79 -1.58 0.17
C HIS A 248 -5.69 -1.73 1.42
N ALA A 249 -7.01 -1.75 1.24
CA ALA A 249 -8.00 -1.88 2.30
C ALA A 249 -8.39 -3.35 2.55
N GLY A 250 -7.91 -4.30 1.73
CA GLY A 250 -8.21 -5.72 1.81
C GLY A 250 -9.45 -6.16 1.03
N ARG A 251 -9.98 -5.33 0.13
CA ARG A 251 -11.10 -5.70 -0.75
C ARG A 251 -10.59 -6.51 -1.92
N GLU A 252 -11.36 -7.53 -2.31
CA GLU A 252 -11.05 -8.36 -3.47
C GLU A 252 -11.30 -7.57 -4.77
N CYS A 253 -10.30 -7.50 -5.64
CA CYS A 253 -10.38 -6.79 -6.91
C CYS A 253 -10.29 -7.75 -8.11
N PHE A 254 -9.42 -8.75 -8.02
CA PHE A 254 -9.20 -9.73 -9.07
C PHE A 254 -8.92 -11.12 -8.47
N VAL A 255 -9.02 -12.13 -9.32
CA VAL A 255 -8.51 -13.48 -9.05
C VAL A 255 -7.50 -13.84 -10.13
N VAL A 256 -6.27 -14.15 -9.72
CA VAL A 256 -5.26 -14.72 -10.61
C VAL A 256 -5.35 -16.23 -10.54
N ARG A 257 -5.34 -16.89 -11.70
CA ARG A 257 -5.30 -18.36 -11.81
C ARG A 257 -4.11 -18.78 -12.66
N ILE A 258 -3.35 -19.76 -12.19
CA ILE A 258 -2.18 -20.30 -12.88
C ILE A 258 -2.41 -21.78 -13.14
N ARG A 259 -2.47 -22.18 -14.41
CA ARG A 259 -2.73 -23.58 -14.78
C ARG A 259 -1.50 -24.43 -14.50
N VAL A 260 -1.70 -25.52 -13.78
CA VAL A 260 -0.62 -26.46 -13.39
C VAL A 260 -0.91 -27.90 -13.80
N GLY A 261 -2.18 -28.29 -13.88
CA GLY A 261 -2.55 -29.67 -14.19
C GLY A 261 -3.84 -29.80 -14.98
N GLY A 262 -3.94 -30.91 -15.71
CA GLY A 262 -5.11 -31.36 -16.45
C GLY A 262 -5.75 -32.60 -15.83
N GLY A 263 -6.82 -33.09 -16.45
CA GLY A 263 -7.56 -34.26 -15.98
C GLY A 263 -8.40 -33.98 -14.72
N PHE A 264 -9.01 -35.01 -14.15
CA PHE A 264 -9.79 -34.90 -12.92
C PHE A 264 -9.37 -35.98 -11.93
N TRP A 265 -9.79 -35.82 -10.68
CA TRP A 265 -9.54 -36.82 -9.65
C TRP A 265 -10.74 -37.76 -9.52
N ARG A 266 -10.51 -39.07 -9.57
CA ARG A 266 -11.46 -40.12 -9.18
C ARG A 266 -10.78 -41.12 -8.27
N ARG A 267 -11.41 -41.39 -7.11
CA ARG A 267 -10.91 -42.37 -6.14
C ARG A 267 -10.66 -43.71 -6.82
N GLY A 268 -9.41 -44.19 -6.79
CA GLY A 268 -9.02 -45.52 -7.26
C GLY A 268 -8.74 -45.69 -8.76
N ALA A 269 -8.79 -44.63 -9.57
CA ALA A 269 -8.58 -44.75 -11.02
C ALA A 269 -7.77 -43.60 -11.65
N GLU A 270 -8.16 -42.35 -11.43
CA GLU A 270 -7.61 -41.20 -12.16
C GLU A 270 -7.05 -40.15 -11.19
N THR A 271 -5.82 -39.69 -11.49
CA THR A 271 -5.15 -38.62 -10.74
C THR A 271 -4.79 -37.49 -11.72
N PRO A 272 -5.04 -36.21 -11.38
CA PRO A 272 -4.63 -35.10 -12.22
C PRO A 272 -3.13 -35.13 -12.52
N CYS A 273 -2.77 -34.84 -13.76
CA CYS A 273 -1.39 -34.82 -14.24
C CYS A 273 -0.94 -33.40 -14.59
N GLY A 274 0.37 -33.16 -14.54
CA GLY A 274 0.95 -31.87 -14.90
C GLY A 274 0.74 -31.58 -16.39
N VAL A 275 0.44 -30.33 -16.72
CA VAL A 275 0.39 -29.91 -18.13
C VAL A 275 1.78 -29.52 -18.64
N ASN A 276 1.96 -29.62 -19.95
CA ASN A 276 3.16 -29.13 -20.64
C ASN A 276 3.31 -27.61 -20.48
N TRP A 277 4.50 -27.09 -20.77
CA TRP A 277 4.84 -25.67 -20.61
C TRP A 277 3.87 -24.76 -21.34
N GLU A 278 3.57 -25.03 -22.61
CA GLU A 278 2.66 -24.27 -23.48
C GLU A 278 1.22 -24.14 -22.92
N GLU A 279 0.80 -25.06 -22.05
CA GLU A 279 -0.52 -25.04 -21.42
C GLU A 279 -0.53 -24.36 -20.04
N ARG A 280 0.62 -23.91 -19.52
CA ARG A 280 0.75 -23.24 -18.20
C ARG A 280 0.36 -21.76 -18.26
N ILE A 281 -0.86 -21.50 -18.71
CA ILE A 281 -1.41 -20.16 -18.86
C ILE A 281 -1.72 -19.50 -17.51
N ILE A 282 -1.60 -18.18 -17.47
CA ILE A 282 -2.04 -17.33 -16.36
C ILE A 282 -3.30 -16.58 -16.81
N GLU A 283 -4.33 -16.57 -15.96
CA GLU A 283 -5.54 -15.78 -16.14
C GLU A 283 -5.70 -14.76 -15.01
N ILE A 284 -6.15 -13.55 -15.35
CA ILE A 284 -6.63 -12.55 -14.41
C ILE A 284 -8.13 -12.36 -14.64
N ARG A 285 -8.92 -12.60 -13.60
CA ARG A 285 -10.37 -12.48 -13.60
C ARG A 285 -10.80 -11.29 -12.76
N GLU A 286 -11.62 -10.41 -13.31
CA GLU A 286 -12.11 -9.22 -12.63
C GLU A 286 -13.25 -9.56 -11.67
N GLY A 287 -13.12 -9.13 -10.41
CA GLY A 287 -14.18 -9.21 -9.42
C GLY A 287 -13.79 -10.00 -8.17
N THR A 288 -14.83 -10.40 -7.44
CA THR A 288 -14.73 -11.08 -6.14
C THR A 288 -15.16 -12.53 -6.25
N TRP A 289 -14.74 -13.35 -5.29
CA TRP A 289 -15.21 -14.74 -5.24
C TRP A 289 -16.71 -14.82 -4.96
N SER A 290 -17.40 -15.68 -5.72
CA SER A 290 -18.78 -16.06 -5.43
C SER A 290 -18.80 -17.21 -4.43
N TYR A 291 -18.90 -16.91 -3.13
CA TYR A 291 -18.90 -17.90 -2.06
C TYR A 291 -20.22 -18.69 -2.00
N VAL A 292 -20.11 -20.01 -1.90
CA VAL A 292 -21.25 -20.92 -1.80
C VAL A 292 -21.33 -21.62 -0.44
N ALA A 293 -20.21 -21.79 0.26
CA ALA A 293 -20.18 -22.33 1.61
C ALA A 293 -18.89 -21.94 2.34
N GLY A 294 -18.99 -21.10 3.37
CA GLY A 294 -17.81 -20.64 4.12
C GLY A 294 -16.78 -19.98 3.20
N SER A 295 -15.56 -20.52 3.17
CA SER A 295 -14.47 -20.05 2.29
C SER A 295 -14.40 -20.77 0.94
N ILE A 296 -15.42 -21.55 0.56
CA ILE A 296 -15.51 -22.24 -0.73
C ILE A 296 -16.34 -21.40 -1.68
N GLY A 297 -15.80 -21.12 -2.86
CA GLY A 297 -16.47 -20.30 -3.87
C GLY A 297 -16.04 -20.61 -5.31
N LYS A 298 -16.51 -19.75 -6.21
CA LYS A 298 -16.15 -19.73 -7.63
C LYS A 298 -15.50 -18.41 -8.01
N ALA A 299 -14.45 -18.47 -8.81
CA ALA A 299 -13.80 -17.28 -9.36
C ALA A 299 -14.75 -16.54 -10.30
N PRO A 300 -14.58 -15.22 -10.49
CA PRO A 300 -15.36 -14.46 -11.45
C PRO A 300 -15.27 -15.04 -12.87
N GLU A 301 -16.33 -14.90 -13.66
CA GLU A 301 -16.35 -15.41 -15.05
C GLU A 301 -15.55 -14.52 -16.01
N LYS A 302 -15.54 -13.20 -15.78
CA LYS A 302 -14.90 -12.22 -16.68
C LYS A 302 -13.38 -12.30 -16.60
N VAL A 303 -12.76 -12.93 -17.61
CA VAL A 303 -11.30 -12.89 -17.82
C VAL A 303 -10.95 -11.54 -18.46
N VAL A 304 -10.04 -10.80 -17.84
CA VAL A 304 -9.59 -9.47 -18.31
C VAL A 304 -8.13 -9.45 -18.74
N GLY A 305 -7.36 -10.48 -18.39
CA GLY A 305 -5.97 -10.62 -18.82
C GLY A 305 -5.55 -12.06 -18.90
N THR A 306 -4.69 -12.40 -19.86
CA THR A 306 -4.02 -13.70 -19.93
C THR A 306 -2.55 -13.54 -20.28
N ALA A 307 -1.70 -14.40 -19.71
CA ALA A 307 -0.34 -14.61 -20.20
C ALA A 307 -0.20 -16.05 -20.69
N THR A 308 0.17 -16.19 -21.96
CA THR A 308 0.39 -17.48 -22.62
C THR A 308 1.89 -17.68 -22.86
N PRO A 309 2.47 -18.81 -22.46
CA PRO A 309 3.87 -19.11 -22.73
C PRO A 309 4.15 -19.16 -24.24
N LYS A 310 5.30 -18.62 -24.65
CA LYS A 310 5.81 -18.66 -26.02
C LYS A 310 7.21 -19.27 -26.03
N GLU A 311 7.62 -19.82 -27.16
CA GLU A 311 9.00 -20.25 -27.34
C GLU A 311 9.94 -19.03 -27.25
N PRO A 312 10.92 -19.03 -26.34
CA PRO A 312 11.81 -17.90 -26.18
C PRO A 312 12.84 -17.83 -27.32
N PRO A 313 13.20 -16.62 -27.78
CA PRO A 313 14.36 -16.45 -28.66
C PRO A 313 15.65 -16.94 -27.98
N GLN A 314 16.66 -17.35 -28.76
CA GLN A 314 17.89 -18.01 -28.25
C GLN A 314 18.61 -17.32 -27.08
N GLN A 315 18.46 -16.01 -26.93
CA GLN A 315 19.10 -15.20 -25.87
C GLN A 315 18.29 -15.09 -24.57
N TRP A 316 17.05 -15.57 -24.56
CA TRP A 316 16.09 -15.43 -23.47
C TRP A 316 15.72 -16.81 -22.88
N LYS A 317 15.44 -16.85 -21.57
CA LYS A 317 15.08 -18.10 -20.88
C LYS A 317 13.58 -18.40 -20.98
N ALA A 318 12.75 -17.36 -21.02
CA ALA A 318 11.30 -17.51 -21.14
C ALA A 318 10.70 -16.34 -21.92
N ALA A 319 9.58 -16.61 -22.58
CA ALA A 319 8.77 -15.63 -23.27
C ALA A 319 7.29 -15.85 -22.95
N TRP A 320 6.56 -14.75 -22.78
CA TRP A 320 5.13 -14.72 -22.54
C TRP A 320 4.46 -13.76 -23.52
N LEU A 321 3.32 -14.15 -24.06
CA LEU A 321 2.43 -13.28 -24.83
C LEU A 321 1.27 -12.87 -23.93
N PHE A 322 1.11 -11.57 -23.73
CA PHE A 322 0.00 -11.02 -22.96
C PHE A 322 -1.20 -10.73 -23.87
N SER A 323 -2.41 -10.87 -23.33
CA SER A 323 -3.66 -10.50 -24.02
C SER A 323 -3.76 -9.01 -24.35
N THR A 324 -2.91 -8.17 -23.76
CA THR A 324 -2.75 -6.75 -24.11
C THR A 324 -2.04 -6.55 -25.44
N GLY A 325 -1.47 -7.61 -26.03
CA GLY A 325 -0.64 -7.57 -27.24
C GLY A 325 0.86 -7.48 -26.95
N ASP A 326 1.25 -7.32 -25.68
CA ASP A 326 2.65 -7.19 -25.29
C ASP A 326 3.37 -8.54 -25.25
N GLU A 327 4.61 -8.57 -25.74
CA GLU A 327 5.50 -9.72 -25.58
C GLU A 327 6.50 -9.45 -24.46
N PHE A 328 6.49 -10.31 -23.43
CA PHE A 328 7.36 -10.20 -22.28
C PHE A 328 8.43 -11.29 -22.28
N LEU A 329 9.69 -10.85 -22.24
CA LEU A 329 10.87 -11.71 -22.27
C LEU A 329 11.62 -11.59 -20.94
N ILE A 330 12.03 -12.74 -20.40
CA ILE A 330 12.76 -12.83 -19.13
C ILE A 330 14.02 -13.65 -19.32
N ASN A 331 15.13 -13.13 -18.83
CA ASN A 331 16.38 -13.86 -18.76
C ASN A 331 16.90 -13.82 -17.32
N TRP A 332 17.51 -14.92 -16.89
CA TRP A 332 18.14 -15.08 -15.60
C TRP A 332 19.51 -15.70 -15.84
N GLY A 333 20.57 -14.96 -15.51
CA GLY A 333 21.96 -15.42 -15.67
C GLY A 333 22.31 -16.61 -14.76
N SER A 334 23.54 -17.08 -14.81
CA SER A 334 23.94 -18.32 -14.11
C SER A 334 24.14 -18.17 -12.60
N SER A 335 24.05 -16.97 -12.02
CA SER A 335 24.18 -16.80 -10.56
C SER A 335 22.86 -17.07 -9.82
N THR A 336 22.98 -17.47 -8.56
CA THR A 336 21.85 -17.64 -7.61
C THR A 336 21.30 -16.31 -7.09
N SER A 337 21.92 -15.19 -7.46
CA SER A 337 21.51 -13.85 -7.06
C SER A 337 20.48 -13.30 -8.05
N SER A 338 19.50 -12.54 -7.58
CA SER A 338 18.57 -11.81 -8.45
C SER A 338 19.27 -10.77 -9.33
N SER A 339 20.59 -10.58 -9.18
CA SER A 339 21.45 -9.67 -9.94
C SER A 339 21.42 -9.84 -11.44
N ASP A 340 21.17 -11.05 -11.91
CA ASP A 340 21.30 -11.38 -13.33
C ASP A 340 19.96 -11.42 -14.05
N LEU A 341 18.90 -10.96 -13.39
CA LEU A 341 17.57 -10.78 -14.00
C LEU A 341 17.60 -9.64 -15.01
N THR A 342 17.24 -9.96 -16.25
CA THR A 342 16.96 -8.96 -17.27
C THR A 342 15.58 -9.17 -17.88
N PHE A 343 14.97 -8.07 -18.30
CA PHE A 343 13.59 -8.01 -18.78
C PHE A 343 13.55 -7.26 -20.10
N CYS A 344 12.71 -7.69 -21.03
CA CYS A 344 12.37 -6.92 -22.21
C CYS A 344 10.86 -7.03 -22.43
N LEU A 345 10.19 -5.89 -22.56
CA LEU A 345 8.79 -5.81 -22.89
C LEU A 345 8.69 -5.17 -24.28
N LYS A 346 8.15 -5.92 -25.24
CA LYS A 346 7.89 -5.42 -26.60
C LYS A 346 6.41 -5.10 -26.71
N THR A 347 6.11 -3.83 -26.88
CA THR A 347 4.76 -3.31 -27.10
C THR A 347 4.43 -3.32 -28.60
N GLN A 348 3.19 -3.69 -28.96
CA GLN A 348 2.68 -3.53 -30.32
C GLN A 348 2.21 -2.10 -30.64
N GLN A 349 2.11 -1.23 -29.63
CA GLN A 349 1.67 0.16 -29.79
C GLN A 349 2.80 1.08 -30.32
N SER A 350 2.38 2.21 -30.87
CA SER A 350 3.12 3.13 -31.76
C SER A 350 4.56 3.46 -31.35
N SER A 351 5.35 3.88 -32.34
CA SER A 351 6.75 4.32 -32.25
C SER A 351 7.03 5.46 -31.25
N ASP A 352 6.00 6.10 -30.69
CA ASP A 352 6.10 7.35 -29.93
C ASP A 352 6.13 7.14 -28.41
N SER A 353 5.86 5.91 -27.94
CA SER A 353 5.98 5.56 -26.52
C SER A 353 6.75 4.26 -26.35
N SER A 354 7.75 4.26 -25.47
CA SER A 354 8.49 3.04 -25.13
C SER A 354 8.36 2.71 -23.64
N ILE A 355 8.39 1.42 -23.34
CA ILE A 355 8.24 0.91 -21.97
C ILE A 355 9.52 0.17 -21.59
N MET A 356 10.01 0.41 -20.37
CA MET A 356 11.17 -0.28 -19.82
C MET A 356 10.87 -0.86 -18.44
N LEU A 357 11.36 -2.07 -18.22
CA LEU A 357 11.31 -2.75 -16.93
C LEU A 357 12.71 -2.76 -16.30
N LEU A 358 12.87 -2.02 -15.23
CA LEU A 358 14.15 -1.85 -14.54
C LEU A 358 14.14 -2.63 -13.23
N ARG A 359 15.18 -3.43 -12.99
CA ARG A 359 15.35 -4.11 -11.71
C ARG A 359 15.61 -3.10 -10.58
N GLY A 360 15.05 -3.40 -9.40
CA GLY A 360 15.25 -2.63 -8.17
C GLY A 360 14.29 -1.44 -8.05
N ARG A 361 14.47 -0.68 -6.98
CA ARG A 361 13.74 0.57 -6.72
C ARG A 361 14.50 1.70 -7.39
N LYS A 362 13.93 2.25 -8.47
CA LYS A 362 14.55 3.32 -9.28
C LYS A 362 13.80 4.63 -9.12
N LEU A 363 14.46 5.72 -9.54
CA LEU A 363 13.87 7.06 -9.61
C LEU A 363 13.25 7.47 -8.26
N GLN A 364 11.96 7.82 -8.23
CA GLN A 364 11.25 8.27 -7.01
C GLN A 364 11.21 7.25 -5.86
N TYR A 365 11.55 5.99 -6.13
CA TYR A 365 11.62 4.93 -5.11
C TYR A 365 13.02 4.73 -4.54
N HIS A 366 14.03 5.43 -5.06
CA HIS A 366 15.41 5.31 -4.63
C HIS A 366 15.64 6.00 -3.28
N GLU A 367 16.26 5.31 -2.32
CA GLU A 367 16.69 5.92 -1.06
C GLU A 367 18.13 6.43 -1.16
N GLU A 368 18.35 7.74 -0.99
CA GLU A 368 19.69 8.36 -0.99
C GLU A 368 20.53 7.98 0.26
N THR A 369 19.92 7.39 1.29
CA THR A 369 20.59 7.08 2.56
C THR A 369 21.29 5.71 2.55
N LYS A 370 22.53 5.72 2.04
CA LYS A 370 23.68 4.85 2.36
C LYS A 370 23.46 3.34 2.64
N SER A 371 24.03 2.55 1.71
CA SER A 371 25.00 1.47 1.97
C SER A 371 24.53 0.12 2.55
N LYS A 372 23.48 -0.50 2.01
CA LYS A 372 23.30 -1.98 1.93
C LYS A 372 22.47 -2.39 0.69
N VAL A 373 22.87 -1.90 -0.48
CA VAL A 373 22.01 -1.73 -1.67
C VAL A 373 21.65 -3.03 -2.42
N ALA A 374 22.34 -4.16 -2.21
CA ALA A 374 22.08 -5.36 -3.01
C ALA A 374 20.90 -6.24 -2.53
N GLU A 375 20.70 -6.40 -1.22
CA GLU A 375 19.61 -7.21 -0.66
C GLU A 375 18.29 -6.43 -0.55
N ALA A 376 18.36 -5.11 -0.38
CA ALA A 376 17.17 -4.28 -0.16
C ALA A 376 16.28 -4.13 -1.42
N ASP A 377 16.86 -4.33 -2.61
CA ASP A 377 16.17 -4.27 -3.90
C ASP A 377 15.74 -5.66 -4.41
N ASP A 378 15.93 -6.70 -3.60
CA ASP A 378 15.57 -8.06 -4.00
C ASP A 378 14.05 -8.20 -4.22
N GLY A 379 13.69 -8.76 -5.37
CA GLY A 379 12.31 -8.91 -5.80
C GLY A 379 11.66 -7.64 -6.37
N PHE A 380 12.30 -6.47 -6.32
CA PHE A 380 11.72 -5.23 -6.85
C PHE A 380 11.98 -5.05 -8.35
N VAL A 381 10.99 -4.52 -9.06
CA VAL A 381 11.08 -4.07 -10.46
C VAL A 381 10.26 -2.80 -10.62
N THR A 382 10.83 -1.80 -11.28
CA THR A 382 10.22 -0.51 -11.60
C THR A 382 9.82 -0.49 -13.08
N LEU A 383 8.58 -0.10 -13.37
CA LEU A 383 8.07 0.11 -14.73
C LEU A 383 8.20 1.59 -15.09
N VAL A 384 8.86 1.87 -16.22
CA VAL A 384 9.12 3.23 -16.70
C VAL A 384 8.54 3.40 -18.10
N ARG A 385 7.78 4.48 -18.32
CA ARG A 385 7.26 4.88 -19.63
C ARG A 385 7.99 6.11 -20.14
N PHE A 386 8.44 6.05 -21.38
CA PHE A 386 9.01 7.18 -22.10
C PHE A 386 7.94 7.70 -23.06
N THR A 387 7.70 9.01 -22.99
CA THR A 387 6.71 9.74 -23.80
C THR A 387 7.33 11.07 -24.22
N GLU A 388 6.71 11.78 -25.17
CA GLU A 388 7.17 13.13 -25.54
C GLU A 388 7.22 14.07 -24.33
N ASP A 389 6.23 13.98 -23.43
CA ASP A 389 6.18 14.76 -22.19
C ASP A 389 7.22 14.31 -21.15
N ASN A 390 7.67 13.06 -21.21
CA ASN A 390 8.61 12.46 -20.27
C ASN A 390 9.75 11.73 -21.01
N PRO A 391 10.65 12.46 -21.70
CA PRO A 391 11.70 11.86 -22.52
C PRO A 391 12.78 11.17 -21.68
N THR A 392 12.93 11.55 -20.41
CA THR A 392 13.82 10.90 -19.43
C THR A 392 13.20 9.70 -18.73
N GLY A 393 11.93 9.39 -19.03
CA GLY A 393 11.17 8.28 -18.46
C GLY A 393 10.44 8.66 -17.17
N ARG A 394 9.15 8.33 -17.11
CA ARG A 394 8.29 8.46 -15.93
C ARG A 394 8.05 7.10 -15.33
N THR A 395 8.22 6.97 -14.02
CA THR A 395 7.90 5.72 -13.32
C THR A 395 6.40 5.61 -13.12
N THR A 396 5.78 4.56 -13.66
CA THR A 396 4.33 4.36 -13.61
C THR A 396 3.92 3.20 -12.72
N ALA A 397 4.82 2.29 -12.37
CA ALA A 397 4.56 1.25 -11.39
C ALA A 397 5.83 0.75 -10.68
N LEU A 398 5.64 0.23 -9.47
CA LEU A 398 6.63 -0.53 -8.71
C LEU A 398 6.02 -1.87 -8.31
N LEU A 399 6.70 -2.96 -8.62
CA LEU A 399 6.29 -4.29 -8.19
C LEU A 399 7.37 -4.95 -7.33
N ASN A 400 6.93 -5.72 -6.34
CA ASN A 400 7.75 -6.74 -5.69
C ASN A 400 7.18 -8.12 -6.08
N TRP A 401 7.82 -8.80 -7.03
CA TRP A 401 7.32 -10.06 -7.57
C TRP A 401 7.44 -11.23 -6.59
N LYS A 402 8.40 -11.18 -5.66
CA LYS A 402 8.55 -12.19 -4.59
C LYS A 402 7.39 -12.14 -3.60
N LEU A 403 7.01 -10.93 -3.19
CA LEU A 403 5.88 -10.68 -2.28
C LEU A 403 4.53 -10.60 -3.01
N SER A 404 4.54 -10.58 -4.35
CA SER A 404 3.36 -10.37 -5.20
C SER A 404 2.57 -9.10 -4.84
N VAL A 405 3.30 -7.99 -4.66
CA VAL A 405 2.73 -6.67 -4.35
C VAL A 405 3.04 -5.70 -5.46
N VAL A 406 2.09 -4.85 -5.81
CA VAL A 406 2.26 -3.83 -6.85
C VAL A 406 1.69 -2.49 -6.38
N GLU A 407 2.39 -1.43 -6.76
CA GLU A 407 1.96 -0.04 -6.74
C GLU A 407 1.92 0.46 -8.19
N LEU A 408 0.84 1.10 -8.62
CA LEU A 408 0.74 1.65 -9.97
C LEU A 408 -0.01 2.99 -9.99
N LEU A 409 0.39 3.88 -10.91
CA LEU A 409 -0.30 5.13 -11.15
C LEU A 409 -1.67 4.89 -11.82
N PRO A 410 -2.64 5.80 -11.66
CA PRO A 410 -3.97 5.68 -12.27
C PRO A 410 -3.99 5.49 -13.80
N GLU A 411 -2.97 5.99 -14.50
CA GLU A 411 -2.78 5.92 -15.95
C GLU A 411 -2.25 4.55 -16.41
N GLU A 412 -1.67 3.76 -15.50
CA GLU A 412 -1.10 2.46 -15.81
C GLU A 412 -2.16 1.36 -15.74
N ASP A 413 -2.09 0.38 -16.63
CA ASP A 413 -3.08 -0.70 -16.65
C ASP A 413 -2.79 -1.74 -15.56
N ALA A 414 -3.70 -1.86 -14.57
CA ALA A 414 -3.54 -2.82 -13.46
C ALA A 414 -3.35 -4.26 -13.94
N VAL A 415 -4.01 -4.68 -15.02
CA VAL A 415 -3.89 -6.05 -15.53
C VAL A 415 -2.51 -6.29 -16.11
N LEU A 416 -1.93 -5.32 -16.83
CA LEU A 416 -0.55 -5.43 -17.33
C LEU A 416 0.44 -5.62 -16.17
N VAL A 417 0.35 -4.78 -15.14
CA VAL A 417 1.26 -4.82 -13.97
C VAL A 417 1.12 -6.14 -13.21
N LEU A 418 -0.10 -6.67 -13.06
CA LEU A 418 -0.34 -7.97 -12.44
C LEU A 418 0.19 -9.13 -13.31
N LEU A 419 0.00 -9.11 -14.63
CA LEU A 419 0.54 -10.12 -15.54
C LEU A 419 2.07 -10.14 -15.48
N LEU A 420 2.73 -8.98 -15.47
CA LEU A 420 4.18 -8.86 -15.29
C LEU A 420 4.62 -9.49 -13.97
N CYS A 421 4.02 -9.08 -12.86
CA CYS A 421 4.36 -9.56 -11.51
C CYS A 421 4.27 -11.09 -11.41
N VAL A 422 3.16 -11.67 -11.87
CA VAL A 422 2.91 -13.13 -11.79
C VAL A 422 3.78 -13.90 -12.78
N SER A 423 4.01 -13.38 -13.99
CA SER A 423 4.86 -14.03 -14.99
C SER A 423 6.32 -14.06 -14.54
N ILE A 424 6.82 -12.99 -13.91
CA ILE A 424 8.16 -12.98 -13.29
C ILE A 424 8.22 -14.04 -12.19
N LEU A 425 7.30 -13.99 -11.22
CA LEU A 425 7.29 -14.96 -10.12
C LEU A 425 7.26 -16.41 -10.62
N ARG A 426 6.38 -16.70 -11.59
CA ARG A 426 6.24 -18.04 -12.14
C ARG A 426 7.50 -18.50 -12.85
N THR A 427 8.07 -17.65 -13.71
CA THR A 427 9.27 -17.97 -14.49
C THR A 427 10.48 -18.16 -13.58
N VAL A 428 10.69 -17.26 -12.63
CA VAL A 428 11.83 -17.34 -11.71
C VAL A 428 11.75 -18.61 -10.87
N SER A 429 10.56 -18.96 -10.34
CA SER A 429 10.39 -20.18 -9.56
C SER A 429 10.77 -21.44 -10.35
N GLU A 430 10.53 -21.46 -11.65
CA GLU A 430 10.92 -22.57 -12.53
C GLU A 430 12.42 -22.61 -12.77
N ILE A 431 13.01 -21.47 -13.15
CA ILE A 431 14.43 -21.39 -13.46
C ILE A 431 15.29 -21.72 -12.24
N THR A 432 14.91 -21.23 -11.06
CA THR A 432 15.67 -21.46 -9.82
C THR A 432 15.33 -22.78 -9.14
N LYS A 433 14.23 -23.44 -9.54
CA LYS A 433 13.68 -24.63 -8.90
C LYS A 433 13.33 -24.42 -7.42
N GLU A 434 12.98 -23.19 -7.05
CA GLU A 434 12.63 -22.79 -5.69
C GLU A 434 11.25 -22.13 -5.63
N ASP A 435 10.53 -22.34 -4.54
CA ASP A 435 9.23 -21.68 -4.31
C ASP A 435 9.39 -20.26 -3.75
N VAL A 436 10.00 -19.38 -4.54
CA VAL A 436 10.45 -18.02 -4.13
C VAL A 436 9.31 -17.06 -3.76
N GLY A 437 8.06 -17.36 -4.11
CA GLY A 437 6.88 -16.55 -3.77
C GLY A 437 5.72 -17.36 -3.21
N ARG A 438 6.02 -18.52 -2.59
CA ARG A 438 5.02 -19.37 -1.93
C ARG A 438 3.88 -19.80 -2.86
N LEU A 439 4.16 -20.03 -4.14
CA LEU A 439 3.22 -20.54 -5.14
C LEU A 439 2.61 -21.90 -4.74
N LEU A 440 3.32 -22.71 -3.96
CA LEU A 440 2.83 -24.02 -3.48
C LEU A 440 1.84 -23.92 -2.31
N VAL A 441 1.60 -22.72 -1.76
CA VAL A 441 0.54 -22.52 -0.76
C VAL A 441 -0.82 -22.56 -1.45
N ARG A 442 -1.65 -23.54 -1.08
CA ARG A 442 -2.94 -23.87 -1.70
C ARG A 442 -4.14 -23.62 -0.78
N ARG A 443 -3.98 -22.70 0.17
CA ARG A 443 -5.01 -22.34 1.15
C ARG A 443 -5.10 -20.84 1.26
N ARG A 444 -6.29 -20.38 1.61
CA ARG A 444 -6.51 -18.99 1.99
C ARG A 444 -5.74 -18.65 3.26
N LEU A 445 -4.99 -17.57 3.19
CA LEU A 445 -4.30 -17.01 4.35
C LEU A 445 -5.18 -16.00 5.08
N LYS A 446 -4.96 -15.86 6.39
CA LYS A 446 -5.71 -14.92 7.22
C LYS A 446 -5.11 -13.53 7.02
N GLU A 447 -5.95 -12.63 6.50
CA GLU A 447 -5.60 -11.22 6.34
C GLU A 447 -6.07 -10.40 7.54
N ALA A 448 -5.47 -9.22 7.71
CA ALA A 448 -5.97 -8.25 8.68
C ALA A 448 -7.44 -7.93 8.38
N LYS A 449 -8.24 -7.72 9.43
CA LYS A 449 -9.64 -7.32 9.26
C LYS A 449 -9.69 -6.01 8.47
N LEU A 450 -10.65 -5.92 7.55
CA LEU A 450 -10.92 -4.70 6.78
C LEU A 450 -10.99 -3.48 7.71
N GLY A 451 -10.17 -2.46 7.43
CA GLY A 451 -10.13 -1.23 8.20
C GLY A 451 -9.27 -1.28 9.47
N ALA A 452 -8.58 -2.38 9.76
CA ALA A 452 -7.72 -2.51 10.94
C ALA A 452 -6.30 -2.00 10.68
N ARG A 453 -5.66 -2.49 9.60
CA ARG A 453 -4.28 -2.17 9.19
C ARG A 453 -4.18 -1.98 7.67
N ASP A 454 -4.96 -1.05 7.15
CA ASP A 454 -4.98 -0.74 5.72
C ASP A 454 -3.62 -0.11 5.38
N TRP A 455 -2.81 -0.78 4.56
CA TRP A 455 -1.43 -0.37 4.30
C TRP A 455 -1.40 0.80 3.32
N GLY A 456 -0.49 1.76 3.53
CA GLY A 456 -0.44 2.98 2.71
C GLY A 456 -1.64 3.93 2.86
N SER A 457 -2.56 3.67 3.80
CA SER A 457 -3.70 4.56 4.10
C SER A 457 -3.32 5.73 5.02
N VAL A 458 -2.26 5.58 5.82
CA VAL A 458 -1.71 6.62 6.69
C VAL A 458 -0.20 6.54 6.65
N LEU A 459 0.45 7.66 6.36
CA LEU A 459 1.90 7.80 6.35
C LEU A 459 2.31 8.99 7.23
N LEU A 460 3.38 8.82 8.01
CA LEU A 460 3.93 9.89 8.84
C LEU A 460 4.92 10.71 8.03
N HIS A 461 4.78 12.03 8.06
CA HIS A 461 5.82 12.90 7.55
C HIS A 461 7.09 12.73 8.41
N PRO A 462 8.31 12.79 7.84
CA PRO A 462 9.56 12.61 8.57
C PRO A 462 9.69 13.49 9.83
N SER A 463 9.17 14.72 9.79
CA SER A 463 9.13 15.63 10.96
C SER A 463 8.29 15.13 12.15
N SER A 464 7.37 14.19 11.91
CA SER A 464 6.49 13.61 12.92
C SER A 464 6.86 12.17 13.31
N LEU A 465 7.89 11.59 12.69
CA LEU A 465 8.45 10.30 13.12
C LEU A 465 9.20 10.51 14.44
N SER A 466 8.66 9.98 15.54
CA SER A 466 9.45 9.84 16.76
C SER A 466 10.40 8.65 16.63
N SER A 467 11.52 8.68 17.34
CA SER A 467 12.43 7.53 17.50
C SER A 467 11.77 6.32 18.19
N SER A 468 10.52 6.45 18.64
CA SER A 468 9.76 5.42 19.35
C SER A 468 8.59 4.83 18.55
N SER A 469 8.24 5.41 17.39
CA SER A 469 7.11 4.98 16.55
C SER A 469 7.61 4.26 15.30
N ASP A 470 8.18 3.07 15.50
CA ASP A 470 8.78 2.24 14.45
C ASP A 470 7.77 1.37 13.67
N SER A 471 6.49 1.76 13.63
CA SER A 471 5.51 0.98 12.87
C SER A 471 5.85 1.01 11.38
N PRO A 472 6.14 -0.15 10.75
CA PRO A 472 6.48 -0.20 9.33
C PRO A 472 5.31 0.23 8.44
N TYR A 473 4.08 0.21 8.96
CA TYR A 473 2.86 0.59 8.25
C TYR A 473 2.63 2.10 8.12
N LEU A 474 3.45 2.92 8.80
CA LEU A 474 3.37 4.39 8.75
C LEU A 474 4.43 5.01 7.83
N ARG A 475 5.15 4.17 7.09
CA ARG A 475 6.12 4.55 6.06
C ARG A 475 5.72 3.94 4.72
N PRO A 476 6.22 4.46 3.59
CA PRO A 476 5.98 3.85 2.30
C PRO A 476 6.33 2.36 2.33
N TRP A 477 5.43 1.52 1.79
CA TRP A 477 5.50 0.07 1.98
C TRP A 477 6.81 -0.52 1.45
N TYR A 478 7.35 0.04 0.37
CA TYR A 478 8.57 -0.41 -0.29
C TYR A 478 9.84 -0.18 0.54
N LEU A 479 9.77 0.56 1.65
CA LEU A 479 10.88 0.71 2.60
C LEU A 479 11.02 -0.48 3.54
N ASN A 480 9.92 -1.16 3.86
CA ASN A 480 9.88 -2.29 4.79
C ASN A 480 8.94 -3.38 4.29
N ALA A 481 9.00 -3.71 2.99
CA ALA A 481 7.98 -4.52 2.32
C ALA A 481 7.74 -5.87 3.02
N ASN A 482 8.80 -6.56 3.44
CA ASN A 482 8.69 -7.82 4.19
C ASN A 482 7.90 -7.68 5.50
N LYS A 483 8.07 -6.57 6.24
CA LYS A 483 7.37 -6.34 7.51
C LYS A 483 5.92 -5.89 7.30
N VAL A 484 5.67 -5.09 6.26
CA VAL A 484 4.31 -4.62 5.91
C VAL A 484 3.47 -5.77 5.35
N MET A 485 4.09 -6.68 4.60
CA MET A 485 3.45 -7.84 3.99
C MET A 485 3.56 -9.10 4.85
N ALA A 486 4.14 -8.98 6.05
CA ALA A 486 4.21 -10.07 7.00
C ALA A 486 2.81 -10.54 7.39
N GLN A 487 2.66 -11.86 7.49
CA GLN A 487 1.41 -12.47 7.90
C GLN A 487 1.18 -12.22 9.40
N HIS A 488 -0.08 -12.12 9.80
CA HIS A 488 -0.42 -11.92 11.21
C HIS A 488 0.00 -13.16 12.03
N GLU A 489 0.94 -13.00 12.96
CA GLU A 489 1.52 -14.07 13.81
C GLU A 489 0.53 -14.74 14.80
N ASP A 490 -0.78 -14.47 14.66
CA ASP A 490 -1.82 -15.11 15.50
C ASP A 490 -2.03 -16.59 15.15
N ASP A 491 -1.32 -17.11 14.14
CA ASP A 491 -1.09 -18.53 14.06
C ASP A 491 -0.16 -18.90 15.21
N GLY A 492 -0.71 -19.54 16.25
CA GLY A 492 0.08 -20.35 17.15
C GLY A 492 0.77 -21.45 16.35
N ILE A 493 1.91 -21.13 15.71
CA ILE A 493 2.84 -22.04 15.04
C ILE A 493 3.63 -22.82 16.11
N THR A 494 2.96 -23.26 17.18
CA THR A 494 3.43 -24.32 18.07
C THR A 494 2.70 -25.64 17.80
N ARG A 495 1.63 -25.62 16.98
CA ARG A 495 1.08 -26.83 16.36
C ARG A 495 1.19 -26.69 14.85
N GLN A 496 2.05 -27.49 14.23
CA GLN A 496 1.98 -27.68 12.78
C GLN A 496 0.54 -28.07 12.42
N PRO A 497 -0.24 -27.22 11.72
CA PRO A 497 -1.54 -27.63 11.24
C PRO A 497 -1.25 -28.70 10.20
N GLY A 498 -1.66 -29.94 10.46
CA GLY A 498 -1.37 -31.06 9.58
C GLY A 498 -1.62 -30.67 8.13
N PHE A 499 -0.59 -30.83 7.29
CA PHE A 499 -0.61 -30.63 5.83
C PHE A 499 -1.56 -31.61 5.14
N LYS A 500 -2.85 -31.61 5.49
CA LYS A 500 -3.86 -32.42 4.83
C LYS A 500 -4.45 -31.59 3.70
N ASN A 501 -3.65 -31.38 2.65
CA ASN A 501 -4.18 -31.00 1.36
C ASN A 501 -5.23 -32.05 0.97
N SER A 502 -6.40 -31.62 0.49
CA SER A 502 -7.47 -32.57 0.16
C SER A 502 -6.95 -33.53 -0.92
N PRO A 503 -7.15 -34.86 -0.79
CA PRO A 503 -6.76 -35.82 -1.84
C PRO A 503 -7.32 -35.45 -3.22
N VAL A 504 -8.48 -34.76 -3.23
CA VAL A 504 -9.19 -34.32 -4.43
C VAL A 504 -8.44 -33.21 -5.16
N GLU A 505 -7.64 -32.38 -4.47
CA GLU A 505 -6.83 -31.34 -5.11
C GLU A 505 -5.70 -31.95 -5.96
N GLY A 506 -5.24 -33.15 -5.64
CA GLY A 506 -4.03 -33.73 -6.21
C GLY A 506 -2.84 -33.58 -5.27
N GLY A 507 -1.91 -34.53 -5.38
CA GLY A 507 -0.74 -34.60 -4.50
C GLY A 507 0.25 -33.45 -4.73
N ASP A 508 1.08 -33.16 -3.73
CA ASP A 508 2.07 -32.08 -3.79
C ASP A 508 3.03 -32.19 -4.99
N MET A 509 3.31 -33.42 -5.42
CA MET A 509 4.17 -33.68 -6.59
C MET A 509 3.62 -33.09 -7.89
N LEU A 510 2.30 -33.01 -8.05
CA LEU A 510 1.68 -32.36 -9.21
C LEU A 510 2.09 -30.88 -9.28
N TYR A 511 1.93 -30.18 -8.16
CA TYR A 511 2.19 -28.74 -8.07
C TYR A 511 3.68 -28.44 -8.10
N LYS A 512 4.51 -29.25 -7.44
CA LYS A 512 5.97 -29.12 -7.52
C LYS A 512 6.47 -29.26 -8.95
N ARG A 513 6.01 -30.28 -9.69
CA ARG A 513 6.34 -30.40 -11.12
C ARG A 513 5.76 -29.25 -11.94
N GLY A 514 4.57 -28.77 -11.58
CA GLY A 514 3.94 -27.64 -12.23
C GLY A 514 4.63 -26.30 -11.98
N ILE A 515 5.60 -26.19 -11.05
CA ILE A 515 6.24 -24.92 -10.64
C ILE A 515 7.77 -24.94 -10.70
N ILE A 516 8.41 -25.98 -10.15
CA ILE A 516 9.86 -26.02 -9.84
C ILE A 516 10.59 -27.20 -10.50
N THR A 517 10.20 -27.63 -11.70
CA THR A 517 10.77 -28.84 -12.36
C THR A 517 12.24 -28.68 -12.75
#